data_AF-A0A2S0NJQ0-F1
#
_entry.id   AF-A0A2S0NJQ0-F1
#
_cell.length_a   1.000
_cell.length_b   1.000
_cell.length_c   1.000
_cell.angle_alpha   90.00
_cell.angle_beta   90.00
_cell.angle_gamma   90.00
#
_symmetry.space_group_name_H-M   'P 1'
#
loop_
_entity.id
_entity.type
_entity.pdbx_description
1 polymer ?
#
loop_
_entity_poly.entity_id
_entity_poly.type
_entity_poly.pdbx_seq_one_letter_code
_entity_poly.pdbx_strand_id
1 'polypeptide(L)'
;MKKLLMIFTSIGIMGATTSMVVACDQPTKLDGLKAEIKAAQKILKNSKSKSLVDTQTLKEMIELAQMFVDADNLSNEHIQVIKLGLKMTIELFQHHQD
;
A
#
# COMPACT_ATOMS: atom_id res chain seq x y z
N MET A 1 -27.55 17.77 -31.63
CA MET A 1 -26.42 18.53 -32.20
C MET A 1 -26.75 20.02 -32.22
N LYS A 2 -26.12 20.78 -31.30
CA LYS A 2 -26.13 22.24 -31.07
C LYS A 2 -25.58 22.34 -29.63
N LYS A 3 -24.30 22.56 -29.40
CA LYS A 3 -23.65 23.87 -29.50
C LYS A 3 -22.14 23.65 -29.64
N LEU A 4 -21.60 24.15 -30.75
CA LEU A 4 -20.17 24.37 -30.94
C LEU A 4 -19.73 25.63 -30.17
N LEU A 5 -18.48 25.58 -29.70
CA LEU A 5 -17.49 26.65 -29.70
C LEU A 5 -17.82 27.96 -28.97
N MET A 6 -17.24 28.08 -27.77
CA MET A 6 -16.54 29.25 -27.21
C MET A 6 -15.93 28.70 -25.91
N ILE A 7 -14.61 28.58 -25.73
CA ILE A 7 -13.72 29.69 -25.39
C ILE A 7 -12.28 29.22 -25.68
N PHE A 8 -11.70 29.71 -26.79
CA PHE A 8 -10.28 30.04 -26.83
C PHE A 8 -10.19 31.52 -26.50
N THR A 9 -9.58 31.89 -25.37
CA THR A 9 -8.86 33.17 -25.12
C THR A 9 -8.56 33.32 -23.64
N SER A 10 -7.48 32.71 -23.18
CA SER A 10 -6.61 33.27 -22.14
C SER A 10 -5.29 32.52 -22.16
N ILE A 11 -4.50 32.80 -23.19
CA ILE A 11 -3.06 32.54 -23.17
C ILE A 11 -2.47 33.51 -22.15
N GLY A 12 -2.34 33.04 -20.91
CA GLY A 12 -1.47 33.60 -19.89
C GLY A 12 -0.10 32.94 -20.01
N ILE A 13 0.74 33.55 -20.84
CA ILE A 13 2.20 33.53 -20.96
C ILE A 13 2.96 32.65 -19.93
N MET A 14 3.68 31.67 -20.50
CA MET A 14 5.04 31.23 -20.16
C MET A 14 5.57 31.60 -18.76
N GLY A 15 5.50 30.63 -17.86
CA GLY A 15 6.55 30.40 -16.87
C GLY A 15 7.29 29.11 -17.24
N ALA A 16 8.27 29.20 -18.14
CA ALA A 16 9.23 28.13 -18.31
C ALA A 16 10.15 28.09 -17.08
N THR A 17 9.82 27.26 -16.10
CA THR A 17 10.79 26.76 -15.13
C THR A 17 10.55 25.29 -14.96
N THR A 18 11.35 24.53 -15.71
CA THR A 18 11.60 23.09 -15.60
C THR A 18 10.33 22.25 -15.56
N SER A 19 10.11 21.50 -16.64
CA SER A 19 9.59 20.14 -16.53
C SER A 19 10.41 19.40 -15.48
N MET A 20 10.05 19.56 -14.21
CA MET A 20 10.15 18.46 -13.27
C MET A 20 9.29 17.42 -13.95
N VAL A 21 9.96 16.53 -14.68
CA VAL A 21 9.51 15.17 -14.75
C VAL A 21 9.25 14.87 -13.29
N VAL A 22 7.99 14.94 -12.88
CA VAL A 22 7.55 14.18 -11.73
C VAL A 22 7.91 12.80 -12.19
N ALA A 23 9.11 12.35 -11.81
CA ALA A 23 9.39 10.95 -11.69
C ALA A 23 8.23 10.52 -10.81
N CYS A 24 7.16 10.02 -11.45
CA CYS A 24 6.20 9.21 -10.77
C CYS A 24 7.08 8.12 -10.21
N ASP A 25 7.50 8.27 -8.95
CA ASP A 25 8.05 7.20 -8.14
C ASP A 25 7.00 6.12 -8.22
N GLN A 26 7.15 5.23 -9.20
CA GLN A 26 6.32 4.05 -9.28
C GLN A 26 6.66 3.29 -8.01
N PRO A 27 5.68 3.11 -7.11
CA PRO A 27 5.94 2.54 -5.80
C PRO A 27 6.66 1.22 -6.00
N THR A 28 7.81 1.08 -5.34
CA THR A 28 8.61 -0.13 -5.43
C THR A 28 7.82 -1.30 -4.83
N LYS A 29 8.20 -2.55 -5.15
CA LYS A 29 7.59 -3.72 -4.50
C LYS A 29 7.69 -3.64 -2.97
N LEU A 30 8.77 -3.04 -2.47
CA LEU A 30 8.98 -2.78 -1.05
C LEU A 30 7.97 -1.78 -0.48
N ASP A 31 7.66 -0.70 -1.20
CA ASP A 31 6.59 0.25 -0.81
C ASP A 31 5.23 -0.46 -0.77
N GLY A 32 5.00 -1.36 -1.72
CA GLY A 32 3.84 -2.22 -1.74
C GLY A 32 3.72 -3.17 -0.54
N LEU A 33 4.83 -3.61 0.05
CA LEU A 33 4.86 -4.41 1.28
C LEU A 33 4.65 -3.53 2.52
N LYS A 34 5.33 -2.37 2.59
CA LYS A 34 5.15 -1.38 3.67
C LYS A 34 3.69 -0.92 3.79
N ALA A 35 3.00 -0.73 2.66
CA ALA A 35 1.59 -0.37 2.63
C ALA A 35 0.70 -1.48 3.22
N GLU A 36 1.00 -2.75 2.90
CA GLU A 36 0.25 -3.91 3.39
C GLU A 36 0.44 -4.09 4.91
N ILE A 37 1.66 -3.91 5.41
CA ILE A 37 1.96 -3.92 6.85
C ILE A 37 1.13 -2.86 7.59
N LYS A 38 1.06 -1.62 7.05
CA LYS A 38 0.23 -0.55 7.64
C LYS A 38 -1.25 -0.89 7.62
N ALA A 39 -1.74 -1.54 6.55
CA ALA A 39 -3.13 -1.99 6.48
C ALA A 39 -3.43 -3.06 7.55
N ALA A 40 -2.55 -4.06 7.69
CA ALA A 40 -2.64 -5.10 8.70
C ALA A 40 -2.65 -4.53 10.13
N GLN A 41 -1.74 -3.59 10.44
CA GLN A 41 -1.69 -2.90 11.74
C GLN A 41 -2.99 -2.14 12.03
N LYS A 42 -3.58 -1.48 11.03
CA LYS A 42 -4.85 -0.79 11.17
C LYS A 42 -6.00 -1.77 11.43
N ILE A 43 -6.02 -2.91 10.75
CA ILE A 43 -7.01 -3.97 10.96
C ILE A 43 -6.90 -4.51 12.39
N LEU A 44 -5.69 -4.84 12.84
CA LEU A 44 -5.43 -5.32 14.20
C LEU A 44 -5.88 -4.30 15.25
N LYS A 45 -5.56 -3.01 15.07
CA LYS A 45 -5.93 -1.92 15.99
C LYS A 45 -7.45 -1.70 16.07
N ASN A 46 -8.16 -1.87 14.96
CA ASN A 46 -9.61 -1.65 14.88
C ASN A 46 -10.42 -2.92 15.13
N SER A 47 -9.76 -4.06 15.24
CA SER A 47 -10.41 -5.35 15.45
C SER A 47 -11.13 -5.41 16.79
N LYS A 48 -12.28 -6.06 16.79
CA LYS A 48 -12.99 -6.49 18.01
C LYS A 48 -12.92 -8.01 18.19
N SER A 49 -11.95 -8.66 17.54
CA SER A 49 -11.80 -10.11 17.59
C SER A 49 -11.68 -10.60 19.02
N LYS A 50 -12.42 -11.65 19.35
CA LYS A 50 -12.34 -12.34 20.65
C LYS A 50 -11.29 -13.45 20.64
N SER A 51 -10.78 -13.80 19.46
CA SER A 51 -9.78 -14.85 19.30
C SER A 51 -8.38 -14.29 19.53
N LEU A 52 -7.80 -14.65 20.68
CA LEU A 52 -6.41 -14.32 20.99
C LEU A 52 -5.44 -14.97 20.00
N VAL A 53 -5.76 -16.17 19.51
CA VAL A 53 -4.93 -16.90 18.55
C VAL A 53 -4.85 -16.16 17.22
N ASP A 54 -5.99 -15.72 16.69
CA ASP A 54 -6.02 -15.01 15.40
C ASP A 54 -5.33 -13.64 15.51
N THR A 55 -5.55 -12.95 16.63
CA THR A 55 -4.92 -11.65 16.93
C THR A 55 -3.40 -11.78 17.02
N GLN A 56 -2.93 -12.82 17.71
CA GLN A 56 -1.50 -13.10 17.86
C GLN A 56 -0.88 -13.50 16.51
N THR A 57 -1.55 -14.34 15.74
CA THR A 57 -1.09 -14.78 14.41
C THR A 57 -0.92 -13.58 13.46
N LEU A 58 -1.90 -12.67 13.42
CA LEU A 58 -1.78 -11.45 12.60
C LEU A 58 -0.64 -10.54 13.10
N LYS A 59 -0.47 -10.41 14.42
CA LYS A 59 0.61 -9.61 15.00
C LYS A 59 2.00 -10.17 14.65
N GLU A 60 2.19 -11.48 14.79
CA GLU A 60 3.46 -12.14 14.44
C GLU A 60 3.78 -12.00 12.95
N MET A 61 2.78 -12.12 12.07
CA MET A 61 2.99 -11.93 10.64
C MET A 61 3.35 -10.48 10.28
N ILE A 62 2.77 -9.49 10.97
CA ILE A 62 3.13 -8.07 10.84
C ILE A 62 4.59 -7.86 11.28
N GLU A 63 4.99 -8.40 12.42
CA GLU A 63 6.36 -8.28 12.94
C GLU A 63 7.37 -8.94 12.00
N LEU A 64 7.06 -10.13 11.50
CA LEU A 64 7.88 -10.82 10.51
C LEU A 64 8.06 -10.00 9.23
N ALA A 65 6.96 -9.47 8.68
CA ALA A 65 7.01 -8.63 7.50
C ALA A 65 7.83 -7.35 7.73
N GLN A 66 7.76 -6.76 8.93
CA GLN A 66 8.55 -5.58 9.29
C GLN A 66 10.05 -5.91 9.36
N MET A 67 10.44 -7.03 9.98
CA MET A 67 11.84 -7.48 10.01
C MET A 67 12.42 -7.66 8.60
N PHE A 68 11.61 -8.12 7.64
CA PHE A 68 12.02 -8.24 6.25
C PHE A 68 12.11 -6.90 5.52
N VAL A 69 11.29 -5.90 5.88
CA VAL A 69 11.43 -4.55 5.34
C VAL A 69 12.73 -3.90 5.82
N ASP A 70 13.13 -4.20 7.05
CA ASP A 70 14.33 -3.66 7.68
C ASP A 70 15.62 -4.42 7.28
N ALA A 71 15.49 -5.54 6.56
CA ALA A 71 16.61 -6.31 6.05
C ALA A 71 17.14 -5.73 4.73
N ASP A 72 18.43 -5.37 4.70
CA ASP A 72 19.05 -4.55 3.65
C ASP A 72 19.22 -5.19 2.26
N ASN A 73 18.69 -6.39 1.99
CA ASN A 73 18.86 -7.08 0.70
C ASN A 73 17.76 -8.10 0.37
N LEU A 74 16.49 -7.72 0.51
CA LEU A 74 15.41 -8.61 0.10
C LEU A 74 15.21 -8.63 -1.43
N SER A 75 15.23 -9.83 -2.00
CA SER A 75 14.85 -10.01 -3.40
C SER A 75 13.37 -9.64 -3.61
N ASN A 76 13.07 -9.17 -4.82
CA ASN A 76 11.70 -8.85 -5.23
C ASN A 76 10.73 -10.04 -5.12
N GLU A 77 11.22 -11.27 -5.24
CA GLU A 77 10.43 -12.50 -5.08
C GLU A 77 10.10 -12.74 -3.61
N HIS A 78 11.08 -12.61 -2.72
CA HIS A 78 10.86 -12.71 -1.27
C HIS A 78 9.82 -11.68 -0.81
N ILE A 79 9.92 -10.43 -1.28
CA ILE A 79 8.95 -9.36 -0.97
C ILE A 79 7.52 -9.77 -1.39
N GLN A 80 7.37 -10.39 -2.56
CA GLN A 80 6.04 -10.82 -3.03
C GLN A 80 5.49 -12.00 -2.24
N VAL A 81 6.33 -12.98 -1.89
CA VAL A 81 5.92 -14.13 -1.06
C VAL A 81 5.45 -13.65 0.31
N ILE A 82 6.21 -12.75 0.96
CA ILE A 82 5.83 -12.19 2.25
C ILE A 82 4.53 -11.39 2.14
N LYS A 83 4.39 -10.57 1.09
CA LYS A 83 3.17 -9.81 0.84
C LYS A 83 1.95 -10.72 0.66
N LEU A 84 2.11 -11.84 -0.07
CA LEU A 84 1.03 -12.81 -0.25
C LEU A 84 0.65 -13.47 1.09
N GLY A 85 1.65 -13.90 1.88
CA GLY A 85 1.42 -14.47 3.20
C GLY A 85 0.66 -13.49 4.10
N LEU A 86 1.08 -12.22 4.15
CA LEU A 86 0.43 -11.20 4.96
C LEU A 86 -1.03 -10.97 4.54
N LYS A 87 -1.31 -10.94 3.23
CA LYS A 87 -2.68 -10.85 2.71
C LYS A 87 -3.55 -12.03 3.12
N MET A 88 -3.03 -13.25 3.02
CA MET A 88 -3.77 -14.44 3.44
C MET A 88 -4.07 -14.41 4.94
N THR A 89 -3.11 -14.01 5.77
CA THR A 89 -3.33 -13.89 7.22
C THR A 89 -4.36 -12.83 7.55
N ILE A 90 -4.34 -11.69 6.85
CA ILE A 90 -5.37 -10.65 6.99
C ILE A 90 -6.76 -11.22 6.65
N GLU A 91 -6.89 -11.88 5.50
CA GLU A 91 -8.17 -12.44 5.04
C GLU A 91 -8.73 -13.45 6.06
N LEU A 92 -7.89 -14.38 6.53
CA LEU A 92 -8.27 -15.35 7.56
C LEU A 92 -8.69 -14.66 8.86
N PHE A 93 -7.93 -13.65 9.30
CA PHE A 93 -8.24 -12.89 10.51
C PHE A 93 -9.56 -12.12 10.41
N GLN A 94 -9.89 -11.60 9.23
CA GLN A 94 -11.14 -10.89 8.98
C GLN A 94 -12.32 -11.87 8.87
N HIS A 95 -12.15 -13.02 8.22
CA HIS A 95 -13.19 -14.04 8.12
C HIS A 95 -13.56 -14.65 9.50
N HIS A 96 -12.62 -14.70 10.45
CA HIS A 96 -12.90 -15.15 11.82
C HIS A 96 -13.57 -14.09 12.72
N GLN A 97 -13.77 -12.85 12.22
CA GLN A 97 -14.46 -11.79 12.95
C GLN A 97 -15.94 -11.65 12.63
N ASP A 98 -16.38 -12.23 11.51
CA ASP A 98 -17.79 -12.35 11.12
C ASP A 98 -18.47 -13.51 11.89
#